data_AF-A0AA36HVX6-F1
#
_entry.id   AF-A0AA36HVX6-F1
#
_cell.length_a   1.000
_cell.length_b   1.000
_cell.length_c   1.000
_cell.angle_alpha   90.00
_cell.angle_beta   90.00
_cell.angle_gamma   90.00
#
_symmetry.space_group_name_H-M   'P 1'
#
loop_
_entity.id
_entity.type
_entity.pdbx_description
1 polymer ?
#
loop_
_entity_poly.entity_id
_entity_poly.type
_entity_poly.pdbx_seq_one_letter_code
_entity_poly.pdbx_strand_id
1 'polypeptide(L)'
;MLTLRAFVFVQVLPSGSAPSARNNHTTAVVDSRLVVHGGHDGNKWVADMHILETSQAPAPHEGLVWHKAPTSGTPPSARACHTLTRLAHKLYMFGGYDGAKCFNDMDIIDLETMTWMQPALSGTLPQARNAHTMTVISTKLYLFGGHSGNKHLTDLHIFDTQKLLWSQPDILGTPPPGLRGHTANLIGHKIFLFGGYDGKGRTNELYILDTAEAKWVRPTWPTESPHTPPGRQRHSASLIGLGLGQISDGGQRV
;
A
#
# COMPACT_ATOMS: atom_id res chain seq x y z
N MET A 1 -24.77 18.85 5.89
CA MET A 1 -24.05 18.53 7.14
C MET A 1 -23.93 17.01 7.22
N LEU A 2 -22.77 16.46 6.86
CA LEU A 2 -22.52 15.01 6.87
C LEU A 2 -22.17 14.60 8.30
N THR A 3 -23.09 13.92 8.97
CA THR A 3 -22.81 13.24 10.23
C THR A 3 -21.95 12.01 9.90
N LEU A 4 -20.63 12.12 10.09
CA LEU A 4 -19.78 10.94 10.24
C LEU A 4 -20.42 10.11 11.35
N ARG A 5 -20.89 8.89 11.04
CA ARG A 5 -21.26 7.94 12.10
C ARG A 5 -20.05 7.85 13.03
N ALA A 6 -20.29 7.93 14.34
CA ALA A 6 -19.22 7.83 15.32
C ALA A 6 -18.47 6.50 15.07
N PHE A 7 -17.18 6.60 14.76
CA PHE A 7 -16.32 5.43 14.70
C PHE A 7 -16.01 5.03 16.14
N VAL A 8 -16.44 3.84 16.53
CA VAL A 8 -16.10 3.24 17.82
C VAL A 8 -14.95 2.27 17.58
N PHE A 9 -13.88 2.43 18.34
CA PHE A 9 -12.81 1.44 18.36
C PHE A 9 -13.27 0.24 19.19
N VAL A 10 -13.29 -0.93 18.55
CA VAL A 10 -13.58 -2.20 19.21
C VAL A 10 -12.32 -3.06 19.13
N GLN A 11 -11.83 -3.48 20.28
CA GLN A 11 -10.80 -4.52 20.34
C GLN A 11 -11.50 -5.88 20.24
N VAL A 12 -11.10 -6.67 19.26
CA VAL A 12 -11.49 -8.07 19.11
C VAL A 12 -10.31 -8.96 19.48
N LEU A 13 -10.60 -10.17 19.98
CA LEU A 13 -9.59 -11.17 20.32
C LEU A 13 -9.78 -12.42 19.47
N PRO A 14 -9.27 -12.45 18.22
CA PRO A 14 -9.40 -13.61 17.37
C PRO A 14 -8.63 -14.80 17.92
N SER A 15 -9.16 -16.01 17.69
CA SER A 15 -8.50 -17.26 18.07
C SER A 15 -7.63 -17.81 16.92
N GLY A 16 -7.04 -18.99 17.09
CA GLY A 16 -6.31 -19.70 16.04
C GLY A 16 -4.83 -19.31 15.91
N SER A 17 -4.29 -19.44 14.70
CA SER A 17 -2.86 -19.25 14.41
C SER A 17 -2.55 -17.79 14.11
N ALA A 18 -2.63 -16.93 15.11
CA ALA A 18 -2.33 -15.50 14.96
C ALA A 18 -0.85 -15.27 14.58
N PRO A 19 -0.55 -14.25 13.75
CA PRO A 19 0.83 -13.83 13.53
C PRO A 19 1.45 -13.32 14.84
N SER A 20 2.74 -13.57 15.03
CA SER A 20 3.52 -12.95 16.12
C SER A 20 3.41 -11.42 16.07
N ALA A 21 3.53 -10.77 17.24
CA ALA A 21 3.64 -9.31 17.33
C ALA A 21 4.80 -8.82 16.44
N ARG A 22 4.53 -7.86 15.55
CA ARG A 22 5.48 -7.48 14.51
C ARG A 22 5.26 -6.05 14.01
N ASN A 23 6.31 -5.44 13.47
CA ASN A 23 6.23 -4.15 12.79
C ASN A 23 6.49 -4.30 11.28
N ASN A 24 6.09 -3.27 10.52
CA ASN A 24 6.40 -3.12 9.09
C ASN A 24 6.01 -4.33 8.22
N HIS A 25 5.03 -5.12 8.67
CA HIS A 25 4.34 -6.11 7.87
C HIS A 25 3.43 -5.42 6.86
N THR A 26 3.02 -6.14 5.82
CA THR A 26 1.97 -5.65 4.91
C THR A 26 0.66 -6.33 5.20
N THR A 27 -0.43 -5.63 4.88
CA THR A 27 -1.76 -6.19 4.88
C THR A 27 -2.44 -5.96 3.54
N ALA A 28 -3.29 -6.91 3.15
CA ALA A 28 -4.16 -6.78 2.00
C ALA A 28 -5.56 -7.29 2.38
N VAL A 29 -6.59 -6.62 1.89
CA VAL A 29 -7.97 -7.13 1.99
C VAL A 29 -8.28 -7.93 0.73
N VAL A 30 -8.68 -9.18 0.93
CA VAL A 30 -9.05 -10.13 -0.13
C VAL A 30 -10.48 -10.56 0.14
N ASP A 31 -11.44 -9.92 -0.53
CA ASP A 31 -12.87 -10.14 -0.31
C ASP A 31 -13.21 -9.88 1.17
N SER A 32 -13.69 -10.89 1.90
CA SER A 32 -13.93 -10.79 3.35
C SER A 32 -12.80 -11.41 4.18
N ARG A 33 -11.55 -11.23 3.74
CA ARG A 33 -10.37 -11.74 4.42
C ARG A 33 -9.33 -10.64 4.59
N LEU A 34 -8.69 -10.62 5.75
CA LEU A 34 -7.49 -9.84 5.98
C LEU A 34 -6.28 -10.77 5.84
N VAL A 35 -5.41 -10.46 4.88
CA VAL A 35 -4.13 -11.13 4.69
C VAL A 35 -3.03 -10.30 5.34
N VAL A 36 -2.14 -10.95 6.10
CA VAL A 36 -0.94 -10.35 6.70
C VAL A 36 0.27 -11.10 6.16
N HIS A 37 1.30 -10.37 5.72
CA HIS A 37 2.56 -10.98 5.26
C HIS A 37 3.80 -10.28 5.81
N GLY A 38 4.76 -11.10 6.23
CA GLY A 38 6.11 -10.71 6.60
C GLY A 38 6.18 -9.73 7.78
N GLY A 39 7.19 -8.86 7.77
CA GLY A 39 7.50 -7.93 8.85
C GLY A 39 8.68 -8.37 9.73
N HIS A 40 8.88 -7.68 10.84
CA HIS A 40 9.89 -8.02 11.84
C HIS A 40 9.24 -8.23 13.21
N ASP A 41 9.44 -9.40 13.82
CA ASP A 41 8.74 -9.85 15.03
C ASP A 41 9.40 -9.40 16.36
N GLY A 42 10.48 -8.63 16.25
CA GLY A 42 11.30 -8.20 17.39
C GLY A 42 12.63 -8.97 17.47
N ASN A 43 12.70 -10.16 16.89
CA ASN A 43 13.90 -10.99 16.83
C ASN A 43 14.41 -11.20 15.41
N LYS A 44 13.51 -11.42 14.45
CA LYS A 44 13.85 -11.73 13.07
C LYS A 44 12.84 -11.15 12.08
N TRP A 45 13.29 -11.04 10.84
CA TRP A 45 12.39 -10.88 9.70
C TRP A 45 11.65 -12.19 9.46
N VAL A 46 10.39 -12.08 9.04
CA VAL A 46 9.53 -13.23 8.73
C VAL A 46 8.97 -13.10 7.31
N ALA A 47 8.58 -14.23 6.73
CA ALA A 47 7.90 -14.36 5.43
C ALA A 47 6.63 -15.24 5.55
N ASP A 48 6.11 -15.39 6.76
CA ASP A 48 4.85 -16.07 6.99
C ASP A 48 3.68 -15.24 6.45
N MET A 49 2.64 -15.95 6.02
CA MET A 49 1.38 -15.38 5.61
C MET A 49 0.26 -15.90 6.51
N HIS A 50 -0.55 -14.98 7.02
CA HIS A 50 -1.69 -15.28 7.88
C HIS A 50 -2.96 -14.69 7.27
N ILE A 51 -4.07 -15.38 7.46
CA ILE A 51 -5.39 -15.00 6.97
C ILE A 51 -6.35 -14.94 8.15
N LEU A 52 -7.09 -13.85 8.25
CA LEU A 52 -8.23 -13.69 9.16
C LEU A 52 -9.50 -13.61 8.32
N GLU A 53 -10.41 -14.56 8.51
CA GLU A 53 -11.74 -14.54 7.93
C GLU A 53 -12.60 -13.50 8.66
N THR A 54 -13.25 -12.57 7.94
CA THR A 54 -14.03 -11.47 8.54
C THR A 54 -15.53 -11.54 8.28
N SER A 55 -15.99 -12.34 7.30
CA SER A 55 -17.41 -12.44 6.91
C SER A 55 -18.27 -13.27 7.87
N GLN A 56 -17.67 -14.19 8.62
CA GLN A 56 -18.41 -15.14 9.47
C GLN A 56 -18.71 -14.62 10.87
N ALA A 57 -18.23 -13.42 11.21
CA ALA A 57 -18.28 -12.93 12.58
C ALA A 57 -19.59 -12.14 12.82
N PRO A 58 -20.54 -12.64 13.64
CA PRO A 58 -21.72 -11.88 14.03
C PRO A 58 -21.28 -10.61 14.75
N ALA A 59 -21.96 -9.49 14.52
CA ALA A 59 -21.72 -8.27 15.29
C ALA A 59 -21.86 -8.60 16.79
N PRO A 60 -20.85 -8.32 17.64
CA PRO A 60 -19.72 -7.39 17.46
C PRO A 60 -18.39 -8.00 16.93
N HIS A 61 -18.42 -8.71 15.80
CA HIS A 61 -17.28 -9.42 15.21
C HIS A 61 -16.68 -10.47 16.15
N GLU A 62 -17.55 -11.22 16.83
CA GLU A 62 -17.15 -12.35 17.67
C GLU A 62 -16.77 -13.58 16.82
N GLY A 63 -15.86 -14.41 17.32
CA GLY A 63 -15.52 -15.67 16.66
C GLY A 63 -14.60 -15.56 15.44
N LEU A 64 -13.90 -14.44 15.27
CA LEU A 64 -12.83 -14.32 14.26
C LEU A 64 -11.72 -15.35 14.51
N VAL A 65 -11.22 -15.99 13.45
CA VAL A 65 -10.18 -17.02 13.54
C VAL A 65 -9.04 -16.72 12.58
N TRP A 66 -7.81 -16.73 13.11
CA TRP A 66 -6.59 -16.69 12.31
C TRP A 66 -6.21 -18.07 11.81
N HIS A 67 -5.76 -18.11 10.56
CA HIS A 67 -5.16 -19.28 9.94
C HIS A 67 -3.78 -18.90 9.39
N LYS A 68 -2.82 -19.82 9.52
CA LYS A 68 -1.61 -19.74 8.70
C LYS A 68 -1.98 -20.14 7.28
N ALA A 69 -1.65 -19.32 6.30
CA ALA A 69 -1.99 -19.58 4.91
C ALA A 69 -1.24 -20.83 4.41
N PRO A 70 -1.93 -21.80 3.78
CA PRO A 70 -1.31 -22.99 3.21
C PRO A 70 -0.68 -22.65 1.85
N THR A 71 0.44 -21.93 1.86
CA THR A 71 1.10 -21.49 0.63
C THR A 71 2.03 -22.55 0.05
N SER A 72 2.13 -22.60 -1.28
CA SER A 72 3.05 -23.46 -2.04
C SER A 72 3.91 -22.66 -3.03
N GLY A 73 4.76 -23.32 -3.82
CA GLY A 73 5.61 -22.68 -4.82
C GLY A 73 6.93 -22.16 -4.25
N THR A 74 7.46 -21.08 -4.83
CA THR A 74 8.73 -20.46 -4.40
C THR A 74 8.43 -19.30 -3.45
N PRO A 75 8.57 -19.47 -2.12
CA PRO A 75 8.21 -18.41 -1.18
C PRO A 75 9.20 -17.24 -1.24
N PRO A 76 8.74 -16.02 -0.94
CA PRO A 76 9.63 -14.86 -0.83
C PRO A 76 10.60 -14.99 0.35
N SER A 77 11.72 -14.28 0.28
CA SER A 77 12.63 -14.16 1.43
C SER A 77 11.98 -13.35 2.56
N ALA A 78 12.29 -13.71 3.82
CA ALA A 78 11.88 -12.98 5.01
C ALA A 78 12.29 -11.50 4.95
N ARG A 79 11.32 -10.59 5.09
CA ARG A 79 11.54 -9.15 4.94
C ARG A 79 10.41 -8.30 5.52
N ALA A 80 10.71 -7.02 5.73
CA ALA A 80 9.77 -6.00 6.18
C ALA A 80 9.74 -4.81 5.20
N CYS A 81 8.80 -3.88 5.38
CA CYS A 81 8.69 -2.64 4.59
C CYS A 81 8.54 -2.87 3.06
N HIS A 82 8.07 -4.04 2.64
CA HIS A 82 7.67 -4.32 1.26
C HIS A 82 6.27 -3.76 1.00
N THR A 83 5.80 -3.80 -0.24
CA THR A 83 4.38 -3.60 -0.56
C THR A 83 3.73 -4.94 -0.91
N LEU A 84 2.42 -5.06 -0.71
CA LEU A 84 1.62 -6.23 -1.11
C LEU A 84 0.33 -5.73 -1.74
N THR A 85 0.32 -5.60 -3.07
CA THR A 85 -0.75 -4.91 -3.81
C THR A 85 -1.68 -5.92 -4.45
N ARG A 86 -2.98 -5.86 -4.15
CA ARG A 86 -3.99 -6.72 -4.78
C ARG A 86 -4.36 -6.20 -6.18
N LEU A 87 -4.35 -7.09 -7.15
CA LEU A 87 -4.98 -6.91 -8.45
C LEU A 87 -5.66 -8.23 -8.84
N ALA A 88 -6.99 -8.18 -9.01
CA ALA A 88 -7.80 -9.37 -9.27
C ALA A 88 -7.52 -10.48 -8.23
N HIS A 89 -7.28 -11.71 -8.70
CA HIS A 89 -6.97 -12.90 -7.89
C HIS A 89 -5.47 -13.01 -7.54
N LYS A 90 -4.69 -11.92 -7.59
CA LYS A 90 -3.25 -11.96 -7.28
C LYS A 90 -2.85 -10.88 -6.29
N LEU A 91 -1.86 -11.19 -5.45
CA LEU A 91 -1.13 -10.19 -4.68
C LEU A 91 0.29 -10.07 -5.23
N TYR A 92 0.71 -8.84 -5.49
CA TYR A 92 2.02 -8.49 -6.01
C TYR A 92 2.86 -7.92 -4.89
N MET A 93 3.89 -8.65 -4.49
CA MET A 93 4.86 -8.23 -3.49
C MET A 93 6.08 -7.63 -4.16
N PHE A 94 6.46 -6.41 -3.79
CA PHE A 94 7.67 -5.78 -4.30
C PHE A 94 8.56 -5.25 -3.19
N GLY A 95 9.87 -5.46 -3.36
CA GLY A 95 10.93 -4.90 -2.53
C GLY A 95 10.90 -5.31 -1.07
N GLY A 96 11.28 -4.37 -0.19
CA GLY A 96 11.42 -4.59 1.26
C GLY A 96 12.88 -4.60 1.71
N TYR A 97 13.10 -4.97 2.97
CA TYR A 97 14.40 -5.01 3.64
C TYR A 97 14.46 -6.11 4.70
N ASP A 98 15.59 -6.82 4.77
CA ASP A 98 15.84 -7.95 5.67
C ASP A 98 16.88 -7.65 6.76
N GLY A 99 17.26 -6.39 6.96
CA GLY A 99 18.34 -6.02 7.90
C GLY A 99 19.73 -5.95 7.27
N ALA A 100 19.93 -6.60 6.12
CA ALA A 100 21.20 -6.55 5.40
C ALA A 100 21.06 -5.77 4.08
N LYS A 101 20.02 -6.06 3.29
CA LYS A 101 19.83 -5.49 1.95
C LYS A 101 18.39 -5.15 1.66
N CYS A 102 18.20 -4.18 0.76
CA CYS A 102 16.90 -3.95 0.14
C CYS A 102 16.71 -4.92 -1.03
N PHE A 103 15.46 -5.15 -1.42
CA PHE A 103 15.10 -6.02 -2.54
C PHE A 103 14.44 -5.25 -3.69
N ASN A 104 14.48 -5.80 -4.91
CA ASN A 104 13.78 -5.35 -6.13
C ASN A 104 13.14 -6.50 -6.92
N ASP A 105 12.96 -7.65 -6.30
CA ASP A 105 12.20 -8.78 -6.85
C ASP A 105 10.69 -8.48 -6.81
N MET A 106 9.95 -9.18 -7.68
CA MET A 106 8.48 -9.24 -7.68
C MET A 106 8.07 -10.68 -7.38
N ASP A 107 7.51 -10.89 -6.20
CA ASP A 107 6.88 -12.16 -5.83
C ASP A 107 5.37 -12.03 -5.99
N ILE A 108 4.75 -12.98 -6.68
CA ILE A 108 3.31 -12.96 -6.95
C ILE A 108 2.68 -14.19 -6.32
N ILE A 109 1.68 -14.01 -5.46
CA ILE A 109 0.85 -15.12 -5.00
C ILE A 109 -0.47 -15.13 -5.77
N ASP A 110 -0.79 -16.28 -6.35
CA ASP A 110 -2.12 -16.58 -6.87
C ASP A 110 -3.05 -16.91 -5.69
N LEU A 111 -4.15 -16.17 -5.55
CA LEU A 111 -5.08 -16.31 -4.43
C LEU A 111 -6.08 -17.46 -4.62
N GLU A 112 -6.20 -18.01 -5.82
CA GLU A 112 -7.02 -19.21 -6.07
C GLU A 112 -6.26 -20.47 -5.65
N THR A 113 -4.99 -20.57 -6.04
CA THR A 113 -4.16 -21.75 -5.75
C THR A 113 -3.29 -21.61 -4.49
N MET A 114 -3.20 -20.40 -3.94
CA MET A 114 -2.28 -20.05 -2.85
C MET A 114 -0.81 -20.40 -3.19
N THR A 115 -0.42 -20.17 -4.44
CA THR A 115 0.94 -20.51 -4.94
C THR A 115 1.74 -19.26 -5.23
N TRP A 116 2.95 -19.20 -4.67
CA TRP A 116 3.92 -18.16 -4.97
C TRP A 116 4.68 -18.43 -6.27
N MET A 117 4.89 -17.36 -7.03
CA MET A 117 5.57 -17.35 -8.31
C MET A 117 6.55 -16.17 -8.38
N GLN A 118 7.72 -16.41 -8.97
CA GLN A 118 8.72 -15.40 -9.28
C GLN A 118 8.92 -15.35 -10.80
N PRO A 119 8.09 -14.61 -11.53
CA PRO A 119 8.23 -14.54 -12.98
C PRO A 119 9.50 -13.79 -13.39
N ALA A 120 10.03 -14.13 -14.57
CA ALA A 120 11.05 -13.30 -15.20
C ALA A 120 10.45 -11.94 -15.57
N LEU A 121 11.11 -10.87 -15.13
CA LEU A 121 10.70 -9.50 -15.39
C LEU A 121 11.62 -8.87 -16.44
N SER A 122 11.10 -7.91 -17.19
CA SER A 122 11.88 -7.17 -18.20
C SER A 122 11.63 -5.67 -18.13
N GLY A 123 12.34 -4.91 -18.96
CA GLY A 123 12.20 -3.45 -19.06
C GLY A 123 13.06 -2.68 -18.07
N THR A 124 12.63 -1.49 -17.69
CA THR A 124 13.39 -0.59 -16.80
C THR A 124 13.15 -0.94 -15.34
N LEU A 125 13.90 -1.94 -14.86
CA LEU A 125 13.76 -2.48 -13.50
C LEU A 125 14.02 -1.40 -12.44
N PRO A 126 13.13 -1.25 -11.44
CA PRO A 126 13.38 -0.34 -10.33
C PRO A 126 14.56 -0.83 -9.47
N GLN A 127 15.35 0.11 -8.93
CA GLN A 127 16.38 -0.21 -7.93
C GLN A 127 15.74 -0.85 -6.67
N ALA A 128 16.51 -1.69 -5.99
CA ALA A 128 16.16 -2.26 -4.68
C ALA A 128 15.77 -1.18 -3.68
N ARG A 129 14.65 -1.40 -2.97
CA ARG A 129 14.04 -0.38 -2.12
C ARG A 129 13.13 -0.93 -1.02
N ASN A 130 12.97 -0.16 0.04
CA ASN A 130 11.99 -0.40 1.11
C ASN A 130 11.13 0.85 1.36
N ALA A 131 10.01 0.68 2.07
CA ALA A 131 9.12 1.76 2.52
C ALA A 131 8.66 2.68 1.38
N HIS A 132 8.48 2.10 0.19
CA HIS A 132 7.87 2.69 -1.00
C HIS A 132 6.36 2.47 -0.96
N THR A 133 5.64 3.08 -1.90
CA THR A 133 4.23 2.78 -2.14
C THR A 133 4.05 2.14 -3.51
N MET A 134 3.04 1.28 -3.62
CA MET A 134 2.63 0.70 -4.90
C MET A 134 1.11 0.76 -4.99
N THR A 135 0.59 1.36 -6.05
CA THR A 135 -0.83 1.63 -6.24
C THR A 135 -1.31 1.01 -7.55
N VAL A 136 -2.41 0.26 -7.49
CA VAL A 136 -3.02 -0.37 -8.66
C VAL A 136 -3.90 0.61 -9.41
N ILE A 137 -3.75 0.70 -10.73
CA ILE A 137 -4.66 1.40 -11.64
C ILE A 137 -4.89 0.49 -12.84
N SER A 138 -6.14 0.04 -13.02
CA SER A 138 -6.49 -0.94 -14.05
C SER A 138 -5.56 -2.17 -13.98
N THR A 139 -4.79 -2.46 -15.02
CA THR A 139 -3.87 -3.61 -15.11
C THR A 139 -2.42 -3.25 -14.78
N LYS A 140 -2.16 -2.08 -14.21
CA LYS A 140 -0.81 -1.55 -13.96
C LYS A 140 -0.60 -1.23 -12.49
N LEU A 141 0.63 -1.39 -12.03
CA LEU A 141 1.06 -1.04 -10.67
C LEU A 141 2.03 0.14 -10.72
N TYR A 142 1.71 1.21 -10.01
CA TYR A 142 2.47 2.45 -9.94
C TYR A 142 3.30 2.44 -8.66
N LEU A 143 4.62 2.30 -8.82
CA LEU A 143 5.60 2.27 -7.76
C LEU A 143 6.22 3.65 -7.60
N PHE A 144 6.16 4.24 -6.40
CA PHE A 144 6.82 5.51 -6.13
C PHE A 144 7.72 5.48 -4.90
N GLY A 145 8.91 6.05 -5.07
CA GLY A 145 9.84 6.41 -4.01
C GLY A 145 10.35 5.23 -3.18
N GLY A 146 10.45 5.44 -1.87
CA GLY A 146 11.08 4.53 -0.91
C GLY A 146 12.54 4.88 -0.64
N HIS A 147 13.27 3.94 -0.03
CA HIS A 147 14.68 4.09 0.32
C HIS A 147 15.49 2.89 -0.18
N SER A 148 16.60 3.12 -0.87
CA SER A 148 17.41 2.04 -1.45
C SER A 148 18.40 1.37 -0.48
N GLY A 149 18.47 1.88 0.75
CA GLY A 149 19.55 1.60 1.70
C GLY A 149 20.54 2.76 1.77
N ASN A 150 20.73 3.49 0.66
CA ASN A 150 21.67 4.61 0.58
C ASN A 150 21.00 5.97 0.36
N LYS A 151 19.88 6.00 -0.38
CA LYS A 151 19.20 7.25 -0.74
C LYS A 151 17.68 7.11 -0.71
N HIS A 152 17.01 8.24 -0.49
CA HIS A 152 15.58 8.39 -0.72
C HIS A 152 15.34 8.50 -2.22
N LEU A 153 14.41 7.70 -2.73
CA LEU A 153 14.15 7.57 -4.16
C LEU A 153 13.01 8.49 -4.59
N THR A 154 13.16 9.12 -5.75
CA THR A 154 12.22 10.08 -6.37
C THR A 154 11.53 9.51 -7.61
N ASP A 155 11.87 8.28 -7.98
CA ASP A 155 11.45 7.67 -9.24
C ASP A 155 10.03 7.12 -9.16
N LEU A 156 9.32 7.26 -10.28
CA LEU A 156 8.06 6.58 -10.57
C LEU A 156 8.36 5.45 -11.55
N HIS A 157 7.95 4.24 -11.22
CA HIS A 157 7.93 3.12 -12.15
C HIS A 157 6.50 2.60 -12.32
N ILE A 158 6.22 2.08 -13.51
CA ILE A 158 4.94 1.43 -13.83
C ILE A 158 5.23 0.00 -14.26
N PHE A 159 4.65 -0.95 -13.53
CA PHE A 159 4.65 -2.36 -13.90
C PHE A 159 3.39 -2.70 -14.68
N ASP A 160 3.55 -3.19 -15.90
CA ASP A 160 2.47 -3.77 -16.69
C ASP A 160 2.31 -5.25 -16.33
N THR A 161 1.20 -5.59 -15.65
CA THR A 161 0.99 -6.94 -15.12
C THR A 161 0.67 -7.98 -16.20
N GLN A 162 0.22 -7.55 -17.38
CA GLN A 162 -0.05 -8.46 -18.50
C GLN A 162 1.23 -8.80 -19.26
N LYS A 163 2.14 -7.83 -19.38
CA LYS A 163 3.41 -7.98 -20.09
C LYS A 163 4.58 -8.38 -19.18
N LEU A 164 4.40 -8.31 -17.86
CA LEU A 164 5.46 -8.50 -16.86
C LEU A 164 6.65 -7.57 -17.12
N LEU A 165 6.34 -6.33 -17.49
CA LEU A 165 7.27 -5.34 -18.01
C LEU A 165 7.27 -4.10 -17.12
N TRP A 166 8.44 -3.68 -16.67
CA TRP A 166 8.65 -2.41 -16.00
C TRP A 166 8.95 -1.29 -17.00
N SER A 167 8.43 -0.11 -16.70
CA SER A 167 8.71 1.13 -17.42
C SER A 167 8.93 2.27 -16.43
N GLN A 168 9.67 3.29 -16.87
CA GLN A 168 9.87 4.52 -16.13
C GLN A 168 9.39 5.67 -17.02
N PRO A 169 8.15 6.15 -16.84
CA PRO A 169 7.60 7.20 -17.67
C PRO A 169 8.17 8.57 -17.30
N ASP A 170 8.29 9.44 -18.30
CA ASP A 170 8.51 10.87 -18.08
C ASP A 170 7.18 11.53 -17.69
N ILE A 171 7.14 12.13 -16.51
CA ILE A 171 5.94 12.78 -15.94
C ILE A 171 6.24 14.25 -15.72
N LEU A 172 5.34 15.11 -16.19
CA LEU A 172 5.50 16.56 -16.11
C LEU A 172 5.20 17.08 -14.70
N GLY A 173 5.49 18.36 -14.46
CA GLY A 173 5.09 19.07 -13.25
C GLY A 173 6.11 18.99 -12.11
N THR A 174 5.62 19.06 -10.86
CA THR A 174 6.47 19.14 -9.67
C THR A 174 6.41 17.84 -8.88
N PRO A 175 7.36 16.91 -9.11
CA PRO A 175 7.35 15.63 -8.41
C PRO A 175 7.66 15.81 -6.92
N PRO A 176 7.27 14.84 -6.07
CA PRO A 176 7.69 14.82 -4.69
C PRO A 176 9.22 14.72 -4.57
N PRO A 177 9.81 15.19 -3.45
CA PRO A 177 11.18 14.81 -3.11
C PRO A 177 11.26 13.29 -2.89
N GLY A 178 12.45 12.77 -2.66
CA GLY A 178 12.58 11.35 -2.36
C GLY A 178 11.92 11.05 -1.03
N LEU A 179 10.89 10.20 -1.00
CA LEU A 179 10.08 9.96 0.20
C LEU A 179 10.06 8.48 0.59
N ARG A 180 10.32 8.18 1.86
CA ARG A 180 10.07 6.86 2.45
C ARG A 180 8.97 6.91 3.51
N GLY A 181 8.21 5.82 3.63
CA GLY A 181 7.14 5.69 4.63
C GLY A 181 6.00 6.70 4.45
N HIS A 182 5.81 7.20 3.23
CA HIS A 182 4.65 7.98 2.83
C HIS A 182 3.47 7.03 2.53
N THR A 183 2.26 7.56 2.42
CA THR A 183 1.09 6.81 1.96
C THR A 183 0.71 7.23 0.55
N ALA A 184 0.04 6.35 -0.20
CA ALA A 184 -0.48 6.63 -1.54
C ALA A 184 -1.89 6.05 -1.67
N ASN A 185 -2.85 6.88 -2.06
CA ASN A 185 -4.26 6.48 -2.19
C ASN A 185 -4.82 6.93 -3.54
N LEU A 186 -5.52 6.05 -4.25
CA LEU A 186 -6.10 6.33 -5.56
C LEU A 186 -7.53 6.86 -5.41
N ILE A 187 -7.81 8.05 -5.98
CA ILE A 187 -9.17 8.56 -6.16
C ILE A 187 -9.35 8.91 -7.64
N GLY A 188 -10.25 8.19 -8.33
CA GLY A 188 -10.41 8.32 -9.78
C GLY A 188 -9.11 7.95 -10.51
N HIS A 189 -8.54 8.91 -11.25
CA HIS A 189 -7.26 8.79 -11.96
C HIS A 189 -6.10 9.50 -11.23
N LYS A 190 -6.29 9.88 -9.96
CA LYS A 190 -5.29 10.65 -9.20
C LYS A 190 -4.78 9.85 -8.01
N ILE A 191 -3.46 9.73 -7.88
CA ILE A 191 -2.81 9.13 -6.72
C ILE A 191 -2.37 10.24 -5.78
N PHE A 192 -2.90 10.24 -4.56
CA PHE A 192 -2.59 11.21 -3.51
C PHE A 192 -1.51 10.65 -2.60
N LEU A 193 -0.34 11.29 -2.61
CA LEU A 193 0.80 10.96 -1.78
C LEU A 193 0.87 11.92 -0.60
N PHE A 194 0.89 11.38 0.62
CA PHE A 194 0.90 12.19 1.84
C PHE A 194 2.00 11.79 2.81
N GLY A 195 2.66 12.82 3.34
CA GLY A 195 3.71 12.70 4.34
C GLY A 195 4.95 11.95 3.86
N GLY A 196 5.58 11.22 4.78
CA GLY A 196 6.84 10.53 4.57
C GLY A 196 8.03 11.24 5.23
N TYR A 197 9.21 10.73 4.93
CA TYR A 197 10.49 11.31 5.37
C TYR A 197 11.42 11.45 4.18
N ASP A 198 12.01 12.63 4.04
CA ASP A 198 12.80 13.05 2.88
C ASP A 198 14.32 13.04 3.10
N GLY A 199 14.77 12.54 4.26
CA GLY A 199 16.16 12.63 4.69
C GLY A 199 16.47 13.83 5.57
N LYS A 200 15.61 14.86 5.60
CA LYS A 200 15.74 16.05 6.44
C LYS A 200 14.72 16.04 7.57
N GLY A 201 13.47 15.65 7.29
CA GLY A 201 12.39 15.70 8.25
C GLY A 201 11.18 14.88 7.83
N ARG A 202 10.23 14.74 8.77
CA ARG A 202 8.90 14.19 8.46
C ARG A 202 8.09 15.28 7.78
N THR A 203 7.46 14.97 6.66
CA THR A 203 6.67 15.95 5.90
C THR A 203 5.19 15.80 6.19
N ASN A 204 4.43 16.87 6.00
CA ASN A 204 2.96 16.92 5.93
C ASN A 204 2.49 17.39 4.55
N GLU A 205 3.38 17.30 3.55
CA GLU A 205 3.11 17.75 2.20
C GLU A 205 2.19 16.76 1.47
N LEU A 206 1.37 17.31 0.58
CA LEU A 206 0.50 16.55 -0.31
C LEU A 206 1.02 16.68 -1.75
N TYR A 207 1.19 15.56 -2.42
CA TYR A 207 1.48 15.50 -3.84
C TYR A 207 0.42 14.66 -4.54
N ILE A 208 0.10 15.01 -5.77
CA ILE A 208 -0.90 14.32 -6.58
C ILE A 208 -0.26 13.92 -7.89
N LEU A 209 -0.26 12.62 -8.20
CA LEU A 209 0.02 12.13 -9.55
C LEU A 209 -1.31 12.03 -10.30
N ASP A 210 -1.51 12.90 -11.27
CA ASP A 210 -2.58 12.75 -12.26
C ASP A 210 -2.12 11.80 -13.36
N THR A 211 -2.74 10.61 -13.42
CA THR A 211 -2.38 9.59 -14.41
C THR A 211 -3.07 9.76 -15.75
N ALA A 212 -4.11 10.60 -15.84
CA ALA A 212 -4.74 10.96 -17.11
C ALA A 212 -3.94 12.04 -17.85
N GLU A 213 -3.40 13.01 -17.11
CA GLU A 213 -2.55 14.08 -17.66
C GLU A 213 -1.05 13.76 -17.64
N ALA A 214 -0.64 12.64 -17.05
CA ALA A 214 0.76 12.29 -16.81
C ALA A 214 1.53 13.46 -16.15
N LYS A 215 0.99 13.95 -15.03
CA LYS A 215 1.48 15.17 -14.38
C LYS A 215 1.47 15.07 -12.85
N TRP A 216 2.55 15.53 -12.24
CA TRP A 216 2.63 15.80 -10.82
C TRP A 216 2.09 17.20 -10.48
N VAL A 217 1.26 17.26 -9.45
CA VAL A 217 0.72 18.49 -8.88
C VAL A 217 1.08 18.54 -7.40
N ARG A 218 1.66 19.65 -6.96
CA ARG A 218 1.77 20.02 -5.55
C ARG A 218 0.75 21.12 -5.28
N PRO A 219 -0.40 20.80 -4.65
CA PRO A 219 -1.39 21.81 -4.32
C PRO A 219 -0.80 22.89 -3.41
N THR A 220 -1.09 24.15 -3.71
CA THR A 220 -0.80 25.28 -2.82
C THR A 220 -2.08 25.71 -2.12
N TRP A 221 -2.00 25.95 -0.82
CA TRP A 221 -3.11 26.44 -0.03
C TRP A 221 -2.89 27.92 0.28
N PRO A 222 -3.89 28.81 0.08
CA PRO A 222 -3.73 30.25 0.28
C PRO A 222 -3.35 30.65 1.71
N THR A 223 -3.74 29.82 2.69
CA THR A 223 -3.47 30.00 4.12
C THR A 223 -3.22 28.65 4.75
N GLU A 224 -2.22 28.54 5.63
CA GLU A 224 -2.05 27.35 6.45
C GLU A 224 -3.32 27.14 7.29
N SER A 225 -4.01 26.02 7.06
CA SER A 225 -5.17 25.66 7.88
C SER A 225 -4.67 25.26 9.27
N PRO A 226 -5.30 25.73 10.36
CA PRO A 226 -4.96 25.28 11.72
C PRO A 226 -5.22 23.78 11.92
N HIS A 227 -5.89 23.13 10.96
CA HIS A 227 -6.18 21.69 10.95
C HIS A 227 -5.20 20.88 10.08
N THR A 228 -4.13 21.49 9.56
CA THR A 228 -3.13 20.77 8.78
C THR A 228 -2.44 19.73 9.68
N PRO A 229 -2.43 18.44 9.33
CA PRO A 229 -1.79 17.44 10.17
C PRO A 229 -0.28 17.71 10.27
N PRO A 230 0.36 17.45 11.43
CA PRO A 230 1.82 17.55 11.53
C PRO A 230 2.50 16.48 10.67
N GLY A 231 3.78 16.73 10.37
CA GLY A 231 4.60 15.85 9.55
C GLY A 231 4.73 14.44 10.11
N ARG A 232 4.56 13.42 9.26
CA ARG A 232 4.48 12.01 9.68
C ARG A 232 5.07 11.06 8.66
N GLN A 233 5.53 9.90 9.11
CA GLN A 233 6.00 8.80 8.27
C GLN A 233 5.62 7.47 8.91
N ARG A 234 5.64 6.37 8.13
CA ARG A 234 5.25 5.02 8.58
C ARG A 234 3.83 4.98 9.17
N HIS A 235 2.97 5.86 8.66
CA HIS A 235 1.56 5.91 8.99
C HIS A 235 0.78 5.08 7.97
N SER A 236 -0.44 4.68 8.32
CA SER A 236 -1.41 4.13 7.38
C SER A 236 -2.39 5.22 6.95
N ALA A 237 -2.93 5.06 5.76
CA ALA A 237 -4.05 5.83 5.25
C ALA A 237 -4.93 4.88 4.44
N SER A 238 -6.24 5.08 4.51
CA SER A 238 -7.20 4.29 3.76
C SER A 238 -8.37 5.19 3.39
N LEU A 239 -8.93 4.95 2.21
CA LEU A 239 -10.11 5.66 1.76
C LEU A 239 -11.35 5.11 2.46
N ILE A 240 -12.18 6.00 2.98
CA ILE A 240 -13.47 5.65 3.55
C ILE A 240 -14.52 5.92 2.47
N GLY A 241 -15.13 4.87 1.95
CA GLY A 241 -16.30 5.02 1.10
C GLY A 241 -17.47 5.54 1.94
N LEU A 242 -17.93 6.76 1.68
CA LEU A 242 -19.30 7.11 2.05
C LEU A 242 -20.17 6.25 1.13
N GLY A 243 -20.96 5.32 1.70
CA GLY A 243 -21.80 4.42 0.92
C GLY A 243 -22.57 5.18 -0.15
N LEU A 244 -22.71 4.59 -1.33
CA LEU A 244 -23.50 5.11 -2.46
C LEU A 244 -24.98 5.22 -2.06
N GLY A 245 -25.31 6.24 -1.27
CA GLY A 245 -26.66 6.73 -1.03
C GLY A 245 -26.76 8.09 -1.73
N GLN A 246 -27.33 8.08 -2.94
CA GLN A 246 -27.85 9.23 -3.68
C GLN A 246 -27.18 10.58 -3.37
N ILE A 247 -26.12 10.90 -4.11
CA ILE A 247 -25.87 12.29 -4.46
C ILE A 247 -26.97 12.62 -5.48
N SER A 248 -28.10 13.15 -5.00
CA SER A 248 -29.03 13.85 -5.88
C SER A 248 -28.32 15.13 -6.31
N ASP A 249 -28.17 15.31 -7.62
CA ASP A 249 -27.84 16.61 -8.20
C ASP A 249 -28.90 17.59 -7.71
N GLY A 250 -28.51 18.43 -6.76
CA GLY A 250 -29.26 19.61 -6.35
C GLY A 250 -29.21 20.65 -7.46
N GLY A 251 -29.87 20.36 -8.58
CA GLY A 251 -30.24 21.34 -9.56
C GLY A 251 -31.28 22.28 -8.95
N GLN A 252 -30.86 23.47 -8.56
CA GLN A 252 -31.75 24.62 -8.60
C GLN A 252 -31.12 25.67 -9.52
N ARG A 253 -31.65 25.70 -10.74
CA ARG A 253 -31.80 26.95 -11.48
C ARG A 253 -32.81 27.79 -10.71
N VAL A 254 -32.40 29.00 -10.32
CA VAL A 254 -33.26 30.18 -10.32
C VAL A 254 -32.59 31.18 -11.25
#